data_AF-A0A8S9WF09-F1
#
_entry.id   AF-A0A8S9WF09-F1
#
_cell.length_a   1.000
_cell.length_b   1.000
_cell.length_c   1.000
_cell.angle_alpha   90.00
_cell.angle_beta   90.00
_cell.angle_gamma   90.00
#
_symmetry.space_group_name_H-M   'P 1'
#
loop_
_entity.id
_entity.type
_entity.pdbx_description
1 polymer ?
#
loop_
_entity_poly.entity_id
_entity_poly.type
_entity_poly.pdbx_seq_one_letter_code
_entity_poly.pdbx_strand_id
1 'polypeptide(L)'
;MVAEKGDKKGANKSDLKMCCQEKPFARVLLLVMAATLLLAFVPQPALADTVITTCTELQNIRDNLAGNYYLGNDIDCTGTSGWNGGAGFEPIGTSCSNNFTGTFDGQGYKITGLYINLPSSDYAGLFGFTGPGSKITNVSLEQVIVNGSWHAGGLVGRTKVGQIANCYSTGSVKGNSHVGGLVGRIERGTITNCYSACSVNGDSHVGGLVGRNEGGQITNSYSTGSVNGDSHVGGLVGRNEGNGATIANSYSIGSVSGTSAVGGLVGWNGWNGATENSYSTGRVHGNECAGGLVGKNEGGQITNSYWDIITSGQSSSAGGEGKTTAEMKQQATFENWDFVNIWALVDFVSYPYLQWQPEPPISVPVFSITGLVVVIGMMCIVLAVAVSRRRR
;
A
#
# COMPACT_ATOMS: atom_id res chain seq x y z
N MET A 1 -53.41 -81.98 -2.25
CA MET A 1 -53.48 -81.64 -3.67
C MET A 1 -52.86 -80.26 -3.83
N VAL A 2 -51.75 -80.17 -4.60
CA VAL A 2 -51.30 -79.01 -5.42
C VAL A 2 -50.90 -77.73 -4.65
N ALA A 3 -49.88 -76.93 -4.98
CA ALA A 3 -48.62 -77.00 -5.73
C ALA A 3 -47.87 -75.67 -5.47
N GLU A 4 -46.57 -75.65 -5.77
CA GLU A 4 -45.73 -74.55 -6.31
C GLU A 4 -45.70 -73.11 -5.73
N LYS A 5 -44.43 -72.69 -5.49
CA LYS A 5 -43.72 -71.44 -5.91
C LYS A 5 -43.61 -70.20 -5.00
N GLY A 6 -42.35 -69.74 -4.91
CA GLY A 6 -41.88 -68.36 -4.62
C GLY A 6 -41.78 -67.99 -3.12
N ASP A 7 -40.89 -67.17 -2.59
CA ASP A 7 -39.75 -66.36 -3.06
C ASP A 7 -38.92 -65.95 -1.81
N LYS A 8 -37.63 -65.61 -1.99
CA LYS A 8 -36.66 -64.88 -1.13
C LYS A 8 -36.90 -64.65 0.39
N LYS A 9 -35.86 -64.88 1.20
CA LYS A 9 -35.18 -63.87 2.07
C LYS A 9 -34.10 -64.45 3.00
N GLY A 10 -33.02 -63.68 3.20
CA GLY A 10 -32.39 -63.51 4.52
C GLY A 10 -31.07 -64.22 4.75
N ALA A 11 -29.95 -63.55 4.46
CA ALA A 11 -28.65 -63.93 5.00
C ALA A 11 -28.41 -63.26 6.37
N ASN A 12 -28.21 -64.12 7.37
CA ASN A 12 -27.26 -64.06 8.48
C ASN A 12 -27.22 -62.91 9.48
N LYS A 13 -27.35 -63.30 10.76
CA LYS A 13 -26.48 -62.87 11.87
C LYS A 13 -26.55 -63.90 13.01
N SER A 14 -25.46 -64.63 13.23
CA SER A 14 -25.07 -65.13 14.55
C SER A 14 -23.55 -65.23 14.62
N ASP A 15 -22.97 -64.13 15.11
CA ASP A 15 -21.68 -64.09 15.77
C ASP A 15 -21.65 -65.06 16.94
N LEU A 16 -20.49 -65.69 17.23
CA LEU A 16 -19.72 -65.40 18.45
C LEU A 16 -18.48 -66.29 18.63
N LYS A 17 -17.40 -65.61 19.03
CA LYS A 17 -16.10 -66.04 19.61
C LYS A 17 -15.00 -66.43 18.59
N MET A 18 -14.18 -65.50 18.11
CA MET A 18 -13.13 -64.73 18.80
C MET A 18 -12.02 -65.62 19.39
N CYS A 19 -10.88 -65.66 18.69
CA CYS A 19 -9.58 -65.70 19.34
C CYS A 19 -8.65 -64.73 18.59
N CYS A 20 -8.37 -63.60 19.25
CA CYS A 20 -7.50 -62.54 18.79
C CYS A 20 -6.05 -63.05 18.66
N GLN A 21 -5.48 -62.91 17.47
CA GLN A 21 -4.04 -62.84 17.28
C GLN A 21 -3.73 -61.41 16.87
N GLU A 22 -3.29 -60.60 17.85
CA GLU A 22 -2.83 -59.23 17.63
C GLU A 22 -1.63 -59.24 16.68
N LYS A 23 -1.80 -58.64 15.50
CA LYS A 23 -0.72 -58.44 14.53
C LYS A 23 0.32 -57.44 15.12
N PRO A 24 1.63 -57.74 15.10
CA PRO A 24 2.67 -56.86 15.66
C PRO A 24 2.83 -55.52 14.90
N PHE A 25 2.19 -55.36 13.75
CA PHE A 25 2.28 -54.15 12.93
C PHE A 25 1.49 -52.95 13.46
N ALA A 26 0.42 -53.17 14.23
CA ALA A 26 -0.39 -52.05 14.75
C ALA A 26 0.31 -51.28 15.88
N ARG A 27 1.09 -51.97 16.73
CA ARG A 27 1.88 -51.34 17.80
C ARG A 27 3.08 -50.56 17.26
N VAL A 28 3.74 -51.07 16.20
CA VAL A 28 4.86 -50.36 15.55
C VAL A 28 4.36 -49.11 14.81
N LEU A 29 3.20 -49.17 14.15
CA LEU A 29 2.63 -48.00 13.48
C LEU A 29 2.16 -46.92 14.48
N LEU A 30 1.61 -47.31 15.63
CA LEU A 30 1.18 -46.38 16.68
C LEU A 30 2.38 -45.73 17.41
N LEU A 31 3.48 -46.47 17.61
CA LEU A 31 4.73 -45.95 18.17
C LEU A 31 5.47 -45.02 17.20
N VAL A 32 5.44 -45.31 15.88
CA VAL A 32 6.01 -44.43 14.85
C VAL A 32 5.17 -43.16 14.67
N MET A 33 3.83 -43.25 14.77
CA MET A 33 2.94 -42.08 14.74
C MET A 33 3.02 -41.25 16.03
N ALA A 34 3.23 -41.87 17.20
CA ALA A 34 3.46 -41.14 18.44
C ALA A 34 4.84 -40.46 18.48
N ALA A 35 5.88 -41.07 17.88
CA ALA A 35 7.21 -40.48 17.78
C ALA A 35 7.28 -39.31 16.77
N THR A 36 6.51 -39.35 15.67
CA THR A 36 6.38 -38.20 14.77
C THR A 36 5.48 -37.10 15.33
N LEU A 37 4.50 -37.43 16.16
CA LEU A 37 3.65 -36.44 16.85
C LEU A 37 4.36 -35.78 18.04
N LEU A 38 5.32 -36.45 18.70
CA LEU A 38 6.16 -35.86 19.76
C LEU A 38 7.25 -34.91 19.24
N LEU A 39 7.63 -35.00 17.95
CA LEU A 39 8.57 -34.07 17.31
C LEU A 39 7.90 -32.80 16.77
N ALA A 40 6.56 -32.75 16.71
CA ALA A 40 5.80 -31.57 16.31
C ALA A 40 5.59 -30.55 17.45
N PHE A 41 6.08 -30.86 18.66
CA PHE A 41 6.00 -29.99 19.85
C PHE A 41 7.39 -29.63 20.42
N VAL A 42 8.43 -29.68 19.58
CA VAL A 42 9.59 -28.83 19.87
C VAL A 42 9.13 -27.41 19.57
N PRO A 43 9.01 -26.50 20.56
CA PRO A 43 8.84 -25.09 20.24
C PRO A 43 10.01 -24.73 19.33
N GLN A 44 9.73 -24.45 18.05
CA GLN A 44 10.75 -23.81 17.23
C GLN A 44 11.16 -22.56 18.02
N PRO A 45 12.47 -22.33 18.25
CA PRO A 45 12.89 -21.10 18.88
C PRO A 45 12.23 -19.97 18.09
N ALA A 46 11.42 -19.15 18.76
CA ALA A 46 10.96 -17.91 18.17
C ALA A 46 12.21 -17.25 17.58
N LEU A 47 12.22 -17.01 16.27
CA LEU A 47 13.39 -16.46 15.59
C LEU A 47 13.76 -15.19 16.36
N ALA A 48 14.97 -15.15 16.92
CA ALA A 48 15.44 -14.00 17.66
C ALA A 48 15.48 -12.80 16.71
N ASP A 49 14.83 -11.72 17.13
CA ASP A 49 14.79 -10.49 16.34
C ASP A 49 16.22 -9.96 16.16
N THR A 50 16.60 -9.68 14.92
CA THR A 50 17.93 -9.22 14.54
C THR A 50 17.94 -7.70 14.41
N VAL A 51 18.75 -7.03 15.22
CA VAL A 51 18.95 -5.59 15.13
C VAL A 51 19.82 -5.24 13.91
N ILE A 52 19.43 -4.21 13.19
CA ILE A 52 20.14 -3.69 12.02
C ILE A 52 20.55 -2.25 12.31
N THR A 53 21.84 -1.97 12.22
CA THR A 53 22.46 -0.68 12.59
C THR A 53 23.29 -0.05 11.49
N THR A 54 23.57 -0.80 10.41
CA THR A 54 24.39 -0.36 9.27
C THR A 54 23.79 -0.80 7.92
N CYS A 55 24.20 -0.15 6.83
CA CYS A 55 23.79 -0.56 5.48
C CYS A 55 24.31 -1.93 5.07
N THR A 56 25.47 -2.32 5.60
CA THR A 56 26.03 -3.65 5.33
C THR A 56 25.15 -4.72 5.97
N GLU A 57 24.71 -4.51 7.21
CA GLU A 57 23.73 -5.39 7.87
C GLU A 57 22.39 -5.42 7.13
N LEU A 58 21.91 -4.28 6.61
CA LEU A 58 20.74 -4.26 5.72
C LEU A 58 20.92 -5.18 4.51
N GLN A 59 22.07 -5.15 3.84
CA GLN A 59 22.31 -6.01 2.67
C GLN A 59 22.42 -7.49 3.05
N ASN A 60 22.93 -7.79 4.24
CA ASN A 60 23.08 -9.16 4.74
C ASN A 60 21.75 -9.82 5.11
N ILE A 61 20.62 -9.08 5.15
CA ILE A 61 19.27 -9.68 5.27
C ILE A 61 19.03 -10.72 4.16
N ARG A 62 19.71 -10.58 3.02
CA ARG A 62 19.68 -11.54 1.91
C ARG A 62 20.08 -12.96 2.31
N ASP A 63 20.85 -13.13 3.37
CA ASP A 63 21.29 -14.45 3.86
C ASP A 63 20.21 -15.18 4.66
N ASN A 64 19.18 -14.46 5.14
CA ASN A 64 18.03 -15.05 5.85
C ASN A 64 16.73 -14.27 5.57
N LEU A 65 16.14 -14.49 4.40
CA LEU A 65 14.94 -13.80 3.94
C LEU A 65 13.65 -14.07 4.75
N ALA A 66 13.67 -15.04 5.67
CA ALA A 66 12.58 -15.36 6.58
C ALA A 66 12.78 -14.81 8.00
N GLY A 67 13.86 -14.05 8.22
CA GLY A 67 14.21 -13.47 9.52
C GLY A 67 13.25 -12.40 10.04
N ASN A 68 13.38 -12.09 11.33
CA ASN A 68 12.74 -10.93 11.94
C ASN A 68 13.79 -9.86 12.19
N TYR A 69 13.55 -8.65 11.69
CA TYR A 69 14.52 -7.58 11.68
C TYR A 69 13.92 -6.29 12.21
N TYR A 70 14.72 -5.49 12.89
CA TYR A 70 14.36 -4.13 13.23
C TYR A 70 15.56 -3.19 13.19
N LEU A 71 15.32 -1.91 12.92
CA LEU A 71 16.37 -0.89 12.98
C LEU A 71 16.71 -0.53 14.43
N GLY A 72 18.00 -0.45 14.74
CA GLY A 72 18.52 -0.01 16.04
C GLY A 72 18.89 1.48 16.11
N ASN A 73 19.02 2.15 14.96
CA ASN A 73 19.39 3.55 14.81
C ASN A 73 19.09 4.03 13.38
N ASP A 74 19.22 5.33 13.15
CA ASP A 74 19.28 5.89 11.80
C ASP A 74 20.50 5.34 11.04
N ILE A 75 20.31 4.99 9.78
CA ILE A 75 21.32 4.38 8.92
C ILE A 75 21.61 5.29 7.72
N ASP A 76 22.88 5.65 7.53
CA ASP A 76 23.37 6.38 6.36
C ASP A 76 23.91 5.42 5.30
N CYS A 77 23.19 5.34 4.17
CA CYS A 77 23.52 4.52 3.00
C CYS A 77 24.03 5.31 1.80
N THR A 78 24.44 6.57 1.97
CA THR A 78 25.05 7.36 0.88
C THR A 78 26.26 6.66 0.24
N GLY A 79 27.01 5.89 1.04
CA GLY A 79 28.15 5.09 0.59
C GLY A 79 27.79 3.93 -0.34
N THR A 80 26.52 3.50 -0.43
CA THR A 80 26.15 2.39 -1.32
C THR A 80 26.33 2.75 -2.78
N SER A 81 26.41 4.03 -3.15
CA SER A 81 26.74 4.48 -4.51
C SER A 81 28.07 3.94 -5.06
N GLY A 82 29.03 3.60 -4.19
CA GLY A 82 30.29 2.96 -4.56
C GLY A 82 30.27 1.42 -4.58
N TRP A 83 29.16 0.78 -4.18
CA TRP A 83 29.08 -0.67 -4.06
C TRP A 83 28.84 -1.35 -5.41
N ASN A 84 29.22 -2.62 -5.50
CA ASN A 84 28.92 -3.50 -6.64
C ASN A 84 29.31 -2.89 -8.00
N GLY A 85 30.51 -2.29 -8.05
CA GLY A 85 31.02 -1.64 -9.26
C GLY A 85 30.26 -0.37 -9.66
N GLY A 86 29.60 0.30 -8.70
CA GLY A 86 28.74 1.46 -8.94
C GLY A 86 27.28 1.11 -9.23
N ALA A 87 26.90 -0.16 -9.17
CA ALA A 87 25.51 -0.60 -9.31
C ALA A 87 24.68 -0.30 -8.04
N GLY A 88 25.31 -0.05 -6.90
CA GLY A 88 24.60 0.30 -5.69
C GLY A 88 24.32 -0.90 -4.77
N PHE A 89 23.30 -0.74 -3.93
CA PHE A 89 22.79 -1.77 -3.05
C PHE A 89 22.10 -2.90 -3.84
N GLU A 90 22.35 -4.16 -3.48
CA GLU A 90 21.65 -5.31 -4.06
C GLU A 90 20.30 -5.54 -3.35
N PRO A 91 19.16 -5.54 -4.07
CA PRO A 91 17.83 -5.68 -3.47
C PRO A 91 17.67 -6.93 -2.58
N ILE A 92 16.93 -6.77 -1.49
CA ILE A 92 16.56 -7.86 -0.58
C ILE A 92 15.41 -8.66 -1.20
N GLY A 93 15.68 -9.92 -1.56
CA GLY A 93 14.77 -10.75 -2.34
C GLY A 93 14.75 -10.31 -3.81
N THR A 94 14.98 -11.24 -4.72
CA THR A 94 15.25 -10.94 -6.14
C THR A 94 14.35 -11.71 -7.11
N SER A 95 13.50 -12.62 -6.62
CA SER A 95 12.62 -13.41 -7.47
C SER A 95 11.48 -14.04 -6.68
N CYS A 96 10.57 -14.73 -7.37
CA CYS A 96 9.50 -15.49 -6.73
C CYS A 96 9.98 -16.70 -5.92
N SER A 97 11.17 -17.25 -6.20
CA SER A 97 11.80 -18.34 -5.42
C SER A 97 12.79 -17.84 -4.38
N ASN A 98 13.18 -16.57 -4.46
CA ASN A 98 14.09 -15.89 -3.55
C ASN A 98 13.44 -14.59 -3.07
N ASN A 99 12.34 -14.70 -2.33
CA ASN A 99 11.56 -13.56 -1.86
C ASN A 99 11.70 -13.36 -0.35
N PHE A 100 11.58 -12.12 0.09
CA PHE A 100 11.52 -11.80 1.52
C PHE A 100 10.15 -12.21 2.08
N THR A 101 10.13 -13.09 3.08
CA THR A 101 8.92 -13.56 3.79
C THR A 101 8.91 -13.19 5.27
N GLY A 102 10.02 -12.62 5.75
CA GLY A 102 10.22 -12.23 7.13
C GLY A 102 9.49 -10.95 7.55
N THR A 103 9.92 -10.42 8.69
CA THR A 103 9.43 -9.14 9.23
C THR A 103 10.56 -8.12 9.26
N PHE A 104 10.26 -6.87 8.91
CA PHE A 104 11.18 -5.75 8.97
C PHE A 104 10.47 -4.52 9.56
N ASP A 105 10.89 -4.12 10.76
CA ASP A 105 10.35 -2.96 11.47
C ASP A 105 11.38 -1.82 11.54
N GLY A 106 11.09 -0.70 10.88
CA GLY A 106 11.96 0.47 10.93
C GLY A 106 11.98 1.19 12.29
N GLN A 107 11.04 0.90 13.20
CA GLN A 107 10.92 1.54 14.52
C GLN A 107 10.94 3.09 14.52
N GLY A 108 10.63 3.71 13.38
CA GLY A 108 10.70 5.17 13.23
C GLY A 108 12.09 5.73 12.90
N TYR A 109 13.13 4.88 12.84
CA TYR A 109 14.44 5.27 12.33
C TYR A 109 14.45 5.43 10.81
N LYS A 110 15.43 6.18 10.33
CA LYS A 110 15.58 6.56 8.92
C LYS A 110 16.69 5.76 8.24
N ILE A 111 16.48 5.43 6.98
CA ILE A 111 17.53 4.98 6.06
C ILE A 111 17.71 6.09 5.02
N THR A 112 18.89 6.71 4.98
CA THR A 112 19.16 7.89 4.15
C THR A 112 20.12 7.56 3.01
N GLY A 113 19.89 8.11 1.82
CA GLY A 113 20.86 8.09 0.72
C GLY A 113 21.04 6.74 0.04
N LEU A 114 20.09 5.81 0.22
CA LEU A 114 20.14 4.49 -0.43
C LEU A 114 20.19 4.64 -1.96
N TYR A 115 21.25 4.10 -2.56
CA TYR A 115 21.47 4.11 -4.00
C TYR A 115 21.36 2.70 -4.61
N ILE A 116 20.52 2.55 -5.64
CA ILE A 116 20.32 1.33 -6.44
C ILE A 116 20.26 1.74 -7.92
N ASN A 117 21.18 1.23 -8.74
CA ASN A 117 21.29 1.53 -10.17
C ASN A 117 21.41 0.26 -11.01
N LEU A 118 20.24 -0.32 -11.29
CA LEU A 118 20.05 -1.57 -12.03
C LEU A 118 19.13 -1.34 -13.25
N PRO A 119 19.50 -0.48 -14.22
CA PRO A 119 18.62 -0.06 -15.32
C PRO A 119 18.17 -1.19 -16.25
N SER A 120 18.82 -2.35 -16.17
CA SER A 120 18.53 -3.54 -16.98
C SER A 120 17.99 -4.70 -16.16
N SER A 121 17.71 -4.51 -14.87
CA SER A 121 17.21 -5.55 -13.98
C SER A 121 15.84 -5.18 -13.42
N ASP A 122 15.04 -6.20 -13.20
CA ASP A 122 13.74 -6.05 -12.57
C ASP A 122 13.86 -6.03 -11.05
N TYR A 123 12.78 -5.64 -10.36
CA TYR A 123 12.66 -5.70 -8.91
C TYR A 123 13.63 -4.76 -8.18
N ALA A 124 13.72 -3.51 -8.64
CA ALA A 124 14.55 -2.50 -8.00
C ALA A 124 13.82 -1.89 -6.79
N GLY A 125 14.47 -1.90 -5.62
CA GLY A 125 14.00 -1.33 -4.36
C GLY A 125 14.81 -1.89 -3.19
N LEU A 126 14.66 -1.34 -1.98
CA LEU A 126 15.30 -1.92 -0.78
C LEU A 126 14.95 -3.42 -0.68
N PHE A 127 13.68 -3.75 -0.85
CA PHE A 127 13.20 -5.10 -1.09
C PHE A 127 12.84 -5.26 -2.56
N GLY A 128 13.49 -6.17 -3.27
CA GLY A 128 13.16 -6.39 -4.68
C GLY A 128 11.85 -7.15 -4.84
N PHE A 129 11.74 -8.29 -4.16
CA PHE A 129 10.56 -9.15 -4.19
C PHE A 129 10.16 -9.61 -2.79
N THR A 130 8.92 -9.31 -2.38
CA THR A 130 8.36 -9.81 -1.13
C THR A 130 7.28 -10.88 -1.37
N GLY A 131 7.32 -11.91 -0.54
CA GLY A 131 6.48 -13.10 -0.63
C GLY A 131 5.44 -13.18 0.49
N PRO A 132 4.60 -14.25 0.46
CA PRO A 132 3.57 -14.48 1.46
C PRO A 132 4.11 -14.43 2.90
N GLY A 133 3.40 -13.71 3.76
CA GLY A 133 3.76 -13.55 5.17
C GLY A 133 4.67 -12.36 5.47
N SER A 134 5.24 -11.72 4.44
CA SER A 134 6.10 -10.55 4.62
C SER A 134 5.37 -9.38 5.31
N LYS A 135 6.05 -8.77 6.28
CA LYS A 135 5.59 -7.55 6.96
C LYS A 135 6.72 -6.53 6.97
N ILE A 136 6.48 -5.38 6.36
CA ILE A 136 7.41 -4.26 6.32
C ILE A 136 6.69 -3.06 6.94
N THR A 137 7.15 -2.62 8.11
CA THR A 137 6.47 -1.57 8.89
C THR A 137 7.40 -0.47 9.35
N ASN A 138 6.88 0.74 9.50
CA ASN A 138 7.58 1.89 10.09
C ASN A 138 8.92 2.24 9.42
N VAL A 139 9.04 1.98 8.10
CA VAL A 139 10.27 2.21 7.34
C VAL A 139 10.26 3.61 6.72
N SER A 140 11.26 4.39 7.08
CA SER A 140 11.46 5.76 6.57
C SER A 140 12.65 5.79 5.61
N LEU A 141 12.40 5.96 4.31
CA LEU A 141 13.47 6.09 3.31
C LEU A 141 13.62 7.56 2.88
N GLU A 142 14.78 8.15 3.12
CA GLU A 142 15.07 9.53 2.74
C GLU A 142 16.16 9.61 1.66
N GLN A 143 15.95 10.47 0.66
CA GLN A 143 16.93 10.75 -0.40
C GLN A 143 17.37 9.48 -1.17
N VAL A 144 16.44 8.59 -1.47
CA VAL A 144 16.74 7.38 -2.25
C VAL A 144 16.96 7.72 -3.71
N ILE A 145 17.86 6.99 -4.37
CA ILE A 145 18.04 7.01 -5.81
C ILE A 145 17.90 5.58 -6.31
N VAL A 146 16.77 5.28 -6.94
CA VAL A 146 16.48 3.96 -7.50
C VAL A 146 16.32 4.09 -9.02
N ASN A 147 17.12 3.35 -9.78
CA ASN A 147 17.02 3.23 -11.23
C ASN A 147 16.91 1.74 -11.58
N GLY A 148 15.74 1.31 -12.06
CA GLY A 148 15.43 -0.08 -12.40
C GLY A 148 14.92 -0.27 -13.83
N SER A 149 14.58 -1.49 -14.21
CA SER A 149 13.84 -1.79 -15.46
C SER A 149 12.35 -1.97 -15.17
N TRP A 150 11.89 -3.20 -14.86
CA TRP A 150 10.51 -3.46 -14.44
C TRP A 150 10.40 -3.52 -12.91
N HIS A 151 9.25 -3.11 -12.39
CA HIS A 151 8.95 -3.20 -10.96
C HIS A 151 9.96 -2.41 -10.10
N ALA A 152 10.02 -1.10 -10.34
CA ALA A 152 10.88 -0.19 -9.57
C ALA A 152 10.05 0.50 -8.48
N GLY A 153 10.50 0.38 -7.23
CA GLY A 153 9.92 1.06 -6.07
C GLY A 153 11.01 1.53 -5.12
N GLY A 154 10.81 2.66 -4.45
CA GLY A 154 11.76 3.12 -3.42
C GLY A 154 11.97 2.07 -2.33
N LEU A 155 10.87 1.49 -1.84
CA LEU A 155 10.88 0.48 -0.77
C LEU A 155 10.75 -0.94 -1.32
N VAL A 156 9.76 -1.20 -2.17
CA VAL A 156 9.48 -2.55 -2.69
C VAL A 156 9.37 -2.55 -4.21
N GLY A 157 10.13 -3.40 -4.91
CA GLY A 157 9.94 -3.60 -6.34
C GLY A 157 8.59 -4.26 -6.64
N ARG A 158 8.38 -5.48 -6.15
CA ARG A 158 7.12 -6.23 -6.26
C ARG A 158 6.75 -6.95 -4.97
N THR A 159 5.48 -6.89 -4.60
CA THR A 159 4.90 -7.69 -3.51
C THR A 159 3.78 -8.58 -4.06
N LYS A 160 3.87 -9.89 -3.78
CA LYS A 160 2.85 -10.87 -4.20
C LYS A 160 1.70 -10.94 -3.20
N VAL A 161 2.04 -11.10 -1.93
CA VAL A 161 1.12 -11.13 -0.77
C VAL A 161 1.93 -10.61 0.41
N GLY A 162 1.73 -9.37 0.82
CA GLY A 162 2.48 -8.79 1.94
C GLY A 162 1.81 -7.58 2.54
N GLN A 163 2.25 -7.20 3.74
CA GLN A 163 1.81 -5.99 4.42
C GLN A 163 2.92 -4.95 4.38
N ILE A 164 2.60 -3.75 3.88
CA ILE A 164 3.46 -2.58 3.93
C ILE A 164 2.68 -1.49 4.69
N ALA A 165 3.16 -1.07 5.86
CA ALA A 165 2.41 -0.10 6.67
C ALA A 165 3.28 0.93 7.37
N ASN A 166 2.79 2.18 7.45
CA ASN A 166 3.49 3.30 8.08
C ASN A 166 4.87 3.55 7.45
N CYS A 167 4.97 3.42 6.12
CA CYS A 167 6.24 3.54 5.40
C CYS A 167 6.23 4.73 4.45
N TYR A 168 7.40 5.31 4.20
CA TYR A 168 7.53 6.34 3.17
C TYR A 168 8.86 6.36 2.44
N SER A 169 8.85 7.05 1.31
CA SER A 169 10.06 7.32 0.51
C SER A 169 10.13 8.77 0.02
N THR A 170 11.33 9.34 0.05
CA THR A 170 11.67 10.61 -0.62
C THR A 170 12.90 10.42 -1.50
N GLY A 171 13.05 11.21 -2.57
CA GLY A 171 14.17 11.10 -3.52
C GLY A 171 13.70 10.94 -4.96
N SER A 172 14.33 10.04 -5.71
CA SER A 172 14.04 9.78 -7.13
C SER A 172 13.92 8.30 -7.44
N VAL A 173 12.86 7.91 -8.15
CA VAL A 173 12.66 6.56 -8.67
C VAL A 173 12.50 6.63 -10.18
N LYS A 174 13.31 5.86 -10.90
CA LYS A 174 13.27 5.72 -12.36
C LYS A 174 13.12 4.25 -12.74
N GLY A 175 12.30 3.97 -13.76
CA GLY A 175 12.27 2.67 -14.41
C GLY A 175 11.55 2.70 -15.75
N ASN A 176 11.32 1.53 -16.36
CA ASN A 176 10.62 1.43 -17.64
C ASN A 176 9.12 1.14 -17.41
N SER A 177 8.78 0.12 -16.62
CA SER A 177 7.39 -0.31 -16.42
C SER A 177 7.11 -0.70 -14.97
N HIS A 178 5.90 -0.39 -14.49
CA HIS A 178 5.48 -0.60 -13.09
C HIS A 178 6.39 0.14 -12.11
N VAL A 179 6.39 1.46 -12.24
CA VAL A 179 7.27 2.35 -11.46
C VAL A 179 6.43 3.08 -10.42
N GLY A 180 6.76 2.89 -9.14
CA GLY A 180 6.12 3.56 -8.02
C GLY A 180 7.12 4.29 -7.14
N GLY A 181 6.75 5.43 -6.56
CA GLY A 181 7.64 6.11 -5.61
C GLY A 181 7.96 5.25 -4.39
N LEU A 182 7.01 4.42 -3.94
CA LEU A 182 7.19 3.48 -2.83
C LEU A 182 7.21 2.02 -3.29
N VAL A 183 6.24 1.62 -4.12
CA VAL A 183 6.06 0.21 -4.55
C VAL A 183 5.88 0.10 -6.06
N GLY A 184 6.68 -0.72 -6.75
CA GLY A 184 6.53 -0.91 -8.20
C GLY A 184 5.22 -1.63 -8.57
N ARG A 185 5.00 -2.82 -8.00
CA ARG A 185 3.76 -3.60 -8.20
C ARG A 185 3.29 -4.31 -6.95
N ILE A 186 1.99 -4.31 -6.73
CA ILE A 186 1.30 -5.14 -5.72
C ILE A 186 0.27 -6.02 -6.42
N GLU A 187 0.27 -7.32 -6.11
CA GLU A 187 -0.75 -8.26 -6.61
C GLU A 187 -1.82 -8.51 -5.56
N ARG A 188 -1.43 -8.88 -4.35
CA ARG A 188 -2.34 -9.07 -3.22
C ARG A 188 -1.64 -8.55 -1.97
N GLY A 189 -2.41 -8.21 -0.96
CA GLY A 189 -1.88 -7.63 0.28
C GLY A 189 -2.29 -6.17 0.47
N THR A 190 -1.59 -5.48 1.36
CA THR A 190 -2.00 -4.15 1.82
C THR A 190 -0.84 -3.16 1.81
N ILE A 191 -1.16 -1.93 1.43
CA ILE A 191 -0.33 -0.73 1.60
C ILE A 191 -1.18 0.25 2.41
N THR A 192 -0.79 0.54 3.65
CA THR A 192 -1.63 1.31 4.58
C THR A 192 -0.82 2.38 5.31
N ASN A 193 -1.36 3.60 5.39
CA ASN A 193 -0.70 4.74 6.04
C ASN A 193 0.69 5.02 5.46
N CYS A 194 0.78 4.99 4.12
CA CYS A 194 2.05 5.12 3.42
C CYS A 194 2.07 6.38 2.56
N TYR A 195 3.25 6.92 2.30
CA TYR A 195 3.36 8.02 1.35
C TYR A 195 4.65 8.00 0.53
N SER A 196 4.64 8.73 -0.58
CA SER A 196 5.87 9.02 -1.32
C SER A 196 5.95 10.47 -1.76
N ALA A 197 7.10 11.07 -1.53
CA ALA A 197 7.49 12.38 -2.05
C ALA A 197 8.55 12.25 -3.16
N CYS A 198 8.74 11.04 -3.71
CA CYS A 198 9.72 10.81 -4.77
C CYS A 198 9.32 11.49 -6.09
N SER A 199 10.30 12.02 -6.82
CA SER A 199 10.14 12.27 -8.25
C SER A 199 10.16 10.91 -8.96
N VAL A 200 9.08 10.57 -9.66
CA VAL A 200 8.92 9.27 -10.33
C VAL A 200 8.94 9.46 -11.85
N ASN A 201 9.82 8.73 -12.53
CA ASN A 201 9.93 8.74 -13.99
C ASN A 201 9.86 7.31 -14.54
N GLY A 202 9.01 7.05 -15.52
CA GLY A 202 9.10 5.82 -16.32
C GLY A 202 8.28 5.85 -17.59
N ASP A 203 8.08 4.71 -18.25
CA ASP A 203 7.37 4.68 -19.53
C ASP A 203 5.90 4.27 -19.34
N SER A 204 5.64 3.11 -18.70
CA SER A 204 4.28 2.59 -18.56
C SER A 204 3.91 2.18 -17.14
N HIS A 205 2.67 2.44 -16.73
CA HIS A 205 2.15 2.14 -15.39
C HIS A 205 2.99 2.83 -14.30
N VAL A 206 2.96 4.16 -14.34
CA VAL A 206 3.77 5.02 -13.47
C VAL A 206 2.85 5.67 -12.43
N GLY A 207 3.15 5.45 -11.15
CA GLY A 207 2.39 6.02 -10.04
C GLY A 207 3.29 6.73 -9.04
N GLY A 208 2.80 7.82 -8.43
CA GLY A 208 3.57 8.51 -7.40
C GLY A 208 3.80 7.64 -6.16
N LEU A 209 2.86 6.76 -5.79
CA LEU A 209 3.04 5.79 -4.72
C LEU A 209 3.25 4.37 -5.27
N VAL A 210 2.36 3.91 -6.16
CA VAL A 210 2.33 2.55 -6.68
C VAL A 210 2.27 2.51 -8.20
N GLY A 211 3.16 1.79 -8.87
CA GLY A 211 3.11 1.65 -10.33
C GLY A 211 1.87 0.89 -10.82
N ARG A 212 1.68 -0.35 -10.33
CA ARG A 212 0.50 -1.18 -10.64
C ARG A 212 -0.06 -1.89 -9.42
N ASN A 213 -1.36 -1.74 -9.21
CA ASN A 213 -2.16 -2.51 -8.26
C ASN A 213 -2.98 -3.56 -9.02
N GLU A 214 -2.77 -4.83 -8.70
CA GLU A 214 -3.38 -5.99 -9.37
C GLU A 214 -4.09 -6.93 -8.39
N GLY A 215 -4.97 -6.38 -7.55
CA GLY A 215 -5.72 -7.11 -6.52
C GLY A 215 -5.33 -6.79 -5.06
N GLY A 216 -4.50 -5.76 -4.86
CA GLY A 216 -4.09 -5.26 -3.54
C GLY A 216 -4.97 -4.12 -3.03
N GLN A 217 -4.83 -3.82 -1.74
CA GLN A 217 -5.55 -2.74 -1.07
C GLN A 217 -4.58 -1.61 -0.69
N ILE A 218 -4.82 -0.42 -1.23
CA ILE A 218 -4.06 0.79 -0.93
C ILE A 218 -5.00 1.70 -0.14
N THR A 219 -4.68 1.94 1.14
CA THR A 219 -5.56 2.66 2.05
C THR A 219 -4.81 3.75 2.80
N ASN A 220 -5.50 4.87 3.06
CA ASN A 220 -4.97 5.97 3.89
C ASN A 220 -3.59 6.43 3.42
N SER A 221 -3.37 6.56 2.11
CA SER A 221 -2.03 6.76 1.56
C SER A 221 -2.00 7.92 0.57
N TYR A 222 -0.83 8.52 0.37
CA TYR A 222 -0.74 9.68 -0.50
C TYR A 222 0.58 9.84 -1.25
N SER A 223 0.59 10.71 -2.25
CA SER A 223 1.79 11.08 -3.00
C SER A 223 1.88 12.60 -3.21
N THR A 224 3.10 13.13 -3.13
CA THR A 224 3.37 14.57 -3.28
C THR A 224 4.40 14.89 -4.36
N GLY A 225 5.23 13.91 -4.74
CA GLY A 225 6.26 14.09 -5.76
C GLY A 225 5.71 14.12 -7.19
N SER A 226 6.47 14.69 -8.12
CA SER A 226 6.11 14.74 -9.54
C SER A 226 6.18 13.36 -10.20
N VAL A 227 5.21 13.07 -11.07
CA VAL A 227 5.12 11.80 -11.80
C VAL A 227 5.15 12.07 -13.30
N ASN A 228 6.13 11.49 -13.99
CA ASN A 228 6.24 11.58 -15.45
C ASN A 228 6.26 10.18 -16.06
N GLY A 229 5.47 9.97 -17.11
CA GLY A 229 5.67 8.82 -17.99
C GLY A 229 4.97 8.92 -19.33
N ASP A 230 4.79 7.80 -20.02
CA ASP A 230 4.17 7.77 -21.36
C ASP A 230 2.72 7.27 -21.30
N SER A 231 2.47 6.08 -20.74
CA SER A 231 1.14 5.46 -20.68
C SER A 231 0.73 5.01 -19.29
N HIS A 232 -0.56 5.21 -18.95
CA HIS A 232 -1.14 4.84 -17.64
C HIS A 232 -0.37 5.51 -16.48
N VAL A 233 -0.42 6.84 -16.47
CA VAL A 233 0.31 7.66 -15.50
C VAL A 233 -0.69 8.23 -14.49
N GLY A 234 -0.50 7.90 -13.21
CA GLY A 234 -1.38 8.36 -12.13
C GLY A 234 -0.59 9.08 -11.04
N GLY A 235 -1.15 10.13 -10.45
CA GLY A 235 -0.48 10.81 -9.35
C GLY A 235 -0.27 9.90 -8.15
N LEU A 236 -1.19 8.98 -7.84
CA LEU A 236 -1.01 7.97 -6.79
C LEU A 236 -0.70 6.59 -7.39
N VAL A 237 -1.53 6.11 -8.32
CA VAL A 237 -1.43 4.75 -8.88
C VAL A 237 -1.45 4.80 -10.41
N GLY A 238 -0.46 4.21 -11.08
CA GLY A 238 -0.44 4.17 -12.54
C GLY A 238 -1.60 3.34 -13.11
N ARG A 239 -1.76 2.12 -12.61
CA ARG A 239 -2.81 1.18 -13.03
C ARG A 239 -3.43 0.44 -11.86
N ASN A 240 -4.76 0.46 -11.77
CA ASN A 240 -5.54 -0.22 -10.74
C ASN A 240 -6.50 -1.24 -11.35
N GLU A 241 -6.33 -2.52 -11.02
CA GLU A 241 -7.09 -3.58 -11.69
C GLU A 241 -7.18 -4.91 -10.98
N GLY A 242 -8.17 -5.71 -11.36
CA GLY A 242 -8.33 -7.07 -10.86
C GLY A 242 -9.20 -7.13 -9.61
N ASN A 243 -9.64 -8.34 -9.28
CA ASN A 243 -10.54 -8.55 -8.16
C ASN A 243 -9.85 -8.27 -6.82
N GLY A 244 -10.42 -7.36 -6.03
CA GLY A 244 -9.86 -6.93 -4.75
C GLY A 244 -8.89 -5.74 -4.85
N ALA A 245 -8.68 -5.18 -6.05
CA ALA A 245 -7.88 -3.99 -6.24
C ALA A 245 -8.65 -2.75 -5.77
N THR A 246 -8.27 -2.22 -4.61
CA THR A 246 -8.95 -1.08 -4.00
C THR A 246 -7.96 0.03 -3.68
N ILE A 247 -8.34 1.26 -4.02
CA ILE A 247 -7.72 2.49 -3.54
C ILE A 247 -8.76 3.20 -2.68
N ALA A 248 -8.49 3.38 -1.40
CA ALA A 248 -9.42 3.99 -0.46
C ALA A 248 -8.76 5.07 0.37
N ASN A 249 -9.50 6.14 0.68
CA ASN A 249 -9.07 7.19 1.60
C ASN A 249 -7.68 7.73 1.25
N SER A 250 -7.42 8.00 -0.03
CA SER A 250 -6.08 8.27 -0.52
C SER A 250 -6.05 9.48 -1.44
N TYR A 251 -4.89 10.12 -1.56
CA TYR A 251 -4.82 11.34 -2.36
C TYR A 251 -3.49 11.60 -3.04
N SER A 252 -3.49 12.50 -4.01
CA SER A 252 -2.29 12.92 -4.72
C SER A 252 -2.31 14.41 -5.00
N ILE A 253 -1.18 15.07 -4.76
CA ILE A 253 -1.02 16.51 -4.95
C ILE A 253 0.15 16.88 -5.89
N GLY A 254 0.98 15.90 -6.24
CA GLY A 254 2.09 16.09 -7.17
C GLY A 254 1.63 16.27 -8.62
N SER A 255 2.40 16.99 -9.42
CA SER A 255 2.11 17.15 -10.86
C SER A 255 2.26 15.83 -11.61
N VAL A 256 1.35 15.56 -12.55
CA VAL A 256 1.31 14.34 -13.35
C VAL A 256 1.42 14.70 -14.83
N SER A 257 2.41 14.15 -15.54
CA SER A 257 2.60 14.36 -16.98
C SER A 257 2.74 13.04 -17.72
N GLY A 258 2.07 12.91 -18.86
CA GLY A 258 2.35 11.83 -19.80
C GLY A 258 1.63 11.95 -21.14
N THR A 259 1.59 10.86 -21.91
CA THR A 259 0.98 10.85 -23.24
C THR A 259 -0.45 10.36 -23.19
N SER A 260 -0.70 9.15 -22.68
CA SER A 260 -2.00 8.47 -22.75
C SER A 260 -2.48 7.92 -21.40
N ALA A 261 -3.77 8.08 -21.11
CA ALA A 261 -4.40 7.69 -19.84
C ALA A 261 -3.66 8.29 -18.63
N VAL A 262 -3.71 9.61 -18.53
CA VAL A 262 -3.05 10.40 -17.49
C VAL A 262 -4.11 10.87 -16.50
N GLY A 263 -4.04 10.40 -15.25
CA GLY A 263 -5.00 10.76 -14.21
C GLY A 263 -4.35 11.46 -13.03
N GLY A 264 -5.05 12.43 -12.44
CA GLY A 264 -4.57 13.08 -11.22
C GLY A 264 -4.31 12.09 -10.09
N LEU A 265 -5.19 11.12 -9.88
CA LEU A 265 -5.01 10.03 -8.90
C LEU A 265 -4.62 8.70 -9.57
N VAL A 266 -5.38 8.27 -10.57
CA VAL A 266 -5.22 6.94 -11.21
C VAL A 266 -5.09 7.10 -12.73
N GLY A 267 -4.03 6.55 -13.33
CA GLY A 267 -3.87 6.58 -14.79
C GLY A 267 -4.94 5.75 -15.50
N TRP A 268 -5.00 4.46 -15.17
CA TRP A 268 -6.01 3.52 -15.66
C TRP A 268 -6.66 2.73 -14.54
N ASN A 269 -7.98 2.75 -14.51
CA ASN A 269 -8.79 1.96 -13.60
C ASN A 269 -9.63 0.97 -14.40
N GLY A 270 -9.47 -0.34 -14.19
CA GLY A 270 -10.19 -1.32 -15.00
C GLY A 270 -10.36 -2.67 -14.33
N TRP A 271 -11.11 -3.56 -14.98
CA TRP A 271 -11.32 -4.95 -14.54
C TRP A 271 -11.67 -5.09 -13.04
N ASN A 272 -12.71 -4.37 -12.62
CA ASN A 272 -13.20 -4.31 -11.23
C ASN A 272 -12.30 -3.56 -10.22
N GLY A 273 -11.33 -2.77 -10.69
CA GLY A 273 -10.60 -1.84 -9.83
C GLY A 273 -11.54 -0.83 -9.17
N ALA A 274 -11.45 -0.69 -7.86
CA ALA A 274 -12.25 0.23 -7.05
C ALA A 274 -11.41 1.42 -6.58
N THR A 275 -11.97 2.62 -6.67
CA THR A 275 -11.43 3.86 -6.08
C THR A 275 -12.52 4.52 -5.25
N GLU A 276 -12.28 4.71 -3.96
CA GLU A 276 -13.25 5.25 -3.02
C GLU A 276 -12.66 6.33 -2.12
N ASN A 277 -13.47 7.32 -1.76
CA ASN A 277 -13.12 8.37 -0.79
C ASN A 277 -11.74 8.99 -1.04
N SER A 278 -11.40 9.23 -2.31
CA SER A 278 -10.05 9.61 -2.70
C SER A 278 -10.06 10.88 -3.55
N TYR A 279 -8.94 11.60 -3.58
CA TYR A 279 -8.91 12.86 -4.31
C TYR A 279 -7.57 13.22 -4.94
N SER A 280 -7.61 14.16 -5.89
CA SER A 280 -6.40 14.72 -6.48
C SER A 280 -6.47 16.23 -6.70
N THR A 281 -5.33 16.90 -6.55
CA THR A 281 -5.19 18.35 -6.74
C THR A 281 -3.99 18.72 -7.62
N GLY A 282 -3.10 17.77 -7.91
CA GLY A 282 -1.93 18.01 -8.73
C GLY A 282 -2.29 18.38 -10.17
N ARG A 283 -1.49 19.24 -10.80
CA ARG A 283 -1.65 19.60 -12.22
C ARG A 283 -1.50 18.35 -13.09
N VAL A 284 -2.44 18.15 -14.01
CA VAL A 284 -2.44 17.01 -14.94
C VAL A 284 -2.19 17.50 -16.36
N HIS A 285 -1.19 16.93 -17.02
CA HIS A 285 -0.86 17.18 -18.42
C HIS A 285 -0.82 15.84 -19.19
N GLY A 286 -1.76 15.66 -20.11
CA GLY A 286 -1.83 14.48 -20.98
C GLY A 286 -2.25 14.87 -22.39
N ASN A 287 -1.79 14.12 -23.40
CA ASN A 287 -2.17 14.33 -24.79
C ASN A 287 -3.47 13.59 -25.14
N GLU A 288 -3.68 12.42 -24.55
CA GLU A 288 -4.81 11.53 -24.79
C GLU A 288 -5.38 11.03 -23.45
N CYS A 289 -6.70 11.14 -23.27
CA CYS A 289 -7.38 10.69 -22.05
C CYS A 289 -6.74 11.25 -20.75
N ALA A 290 -6.60 12.58 -20.70
CA ALA A 290 -6.23 13.29 -19.48
C ALA A 290 -7.49 13.47 -18.61
N GLY A 291 -7.42 13.03 -17.36
CA GLY A 291 -8.51 13.12 -16.41
C GLY A 291 -8.07 13.75 -15.10
N GLY A 292 -8.92 14.61 -14.55
CA GLY A 292 -8.66 15.28 -13.28
C GLY A 292 -8.42 14.31 -12.13
N LEU A 293 -9.19 13.21 -12.07
CA LEU A 293 -8.99 12.12 -11.09
C LEU A 293 -8.48 10.84 -11.75
N VAL A 294 -9.16 10.37 -12.80
CA VAL A 294 -8.87 9.12 -13.50
C VAL A 294 -8.69 9.39 -14.98
N GLY A 295 -7.57 8.96 -15.55
CA GLY A 295 -7.29 9.15 -16.98
C GLY A 295 -8.20 8.31 -17.87
N LYS A 296 -8.28 7.00 -17.59
CA LYS A 296 -9.14 6.05 -18.30
C LYS A 296 -9.80 5.06 -17.34
N ASN A 297 -11.10 4.82 -17.51
CA ASN A 297 -11.88 3.88 -16.70
C ASN A 297 -12.57 2.81 -17.57
N GLU A 298 -12.25 1.53 -17.38
CA GLU A 298 -12.78 0.39 -18.14
C GLU A 298 -13.36 -0.68 -17.21
N GLY A 299 -14.57 -0.44 -16.73
CA GLY A 299 -15.29 -1.35 -15.83
C GLY A 299 -14.82 -1.30 -14.37
N GLY A 300 -14.05 -0.29 -14.00
CA GLY A 300 -13.74 0.01 -12.61
C GLY A 300 -14.83 0.86 -11.93
N GLN A 301 -14.91 0.76 -10.61
CA GLN A 301 -15.85 1.49 -9.76
C GLN A 301 -15.16 2.70 -9.13
N ILE A 302 -15.80 3.87 -9.19
CA ILE A 302 -15.29 5.10 -8.60
C ILE A 302 -16.41 5.74 -7.78
N THR A 303 -16.21 5.89 -6.48
CA THR A 303 -17.23 6.35 -5.52
C THR A 303 -16.67 7.44 -4.62
N ASN A 304 -17.49 8.47 -4.30
CA ASN A 304 -17.15 9.54 -3.34
C ASN A 304 -15.73 10.12 -3.53
N SER A 305 -15.30 10.27 -4.77
CA SER A 305 -13.92 10.64 -5.10
C SER A 305 -13.90 11.86 -6.01
N TYR A 306 -12.95 12.76 -5.76
CA TYR A 306 -13.02 14.14 -6.24
C TYR A 306 -11.71 14.64 -6.85
N TRP A 307 -11.78 15.59 -7.78
CA TRP A 307 -10.59 16.35 -8.16
C TRP A 307 -10.87 17.85 -8.13
N ASP A 308 -9.81 18.62 -7.88
CA ASP A 308 -9.86 20.07 -7.99
C ASP A 308 -9.74 20.49 -9.46
N ILE A 309 -10.81 21.02 -10.05
CA ILE A 309 -10.87 21.41 -11.47
C ILE A 309 -9.93 22.58 -11.81
N ILE A 310 -9.56 23.39 -10.81
CA ILE A 310 -8.73 24.58 -11.00
C ILE A 310 -7.26 24.18 -10.95
N THR A 311 -6.83 23.49 -9.91
CA THR A 311 -5.41 23.15 -9.72
C THR A 311 -4.96 22.04 -10.65
N SER A 312 -5.83 21.08 -10.97
CA SER A 312 -5.53 20.04 -11.97
C SER A 312 -5.41 20.59 -13.38
N GLY A 313 -6.11 21.69 -13.68
CA GLY A 313 -6.29 22.20 -15.04
C GLY A 313 -7.19 21.31 -15.91
N GLN A 314 -7.96 20.39 -15.32
CA GLN A 314 -8.82 19.45 -16.02
C GLN A 314 -10.29 19.72 -15.72
N SER A 315 -11.09 19.95 -16.77
CA SER A 315 -12.54 20.11 -16.68
C SER A 315 -13.30 18.77 -16.66
N SER A 316 -12.64 17.66 -16.98
CA SER A 316 -13.24 16.33 -17.05
C SER A 316 -12.34 15.23 -16.48
N SER A 317 -12.92 14.07 -16.24
CA SER A 317 -12.24 12.86 -15.75
C SER A 317 -13.04 11.64 -16.22
N ALA A 318 -12.39 10.47 -16.35
CA ALA A 318 -13.07 9.22 -16.68
C ALA A 318 -13.97 8.69 -15.54
N GLY A 319 -13.89 9.32 -14.36
CA GLY A 319 -14.82 9.13 -13.24
C GLY A 319 -14.47 10.00 -12.04
N GLY A 320 -15.31 9.92 -11.01
CA GLY A 320 -15.32 10.85 -9.87
C GLY A 320 -16.08 12.15 -10.18
N GLU A 321 -16.00 13.10 -9.26
CA GLU A 321 -16.65 14.42 -9.39
C GLU A 321 -15.65 15.57 -9.32
N GLY A 322 -15.73 16.49 -10.28
CA GLY A 322 -14.95 17.72 -10.27
C GLY A 322 -15.54 18.73 -9.30
N LYS A 323 -14.68 19.32 -8.47
CA LYS A 323 -15.04 20.38 -7.53
C LYS A 323 -14.07 21.55 -7.70
N THR A 324 -14.55 22.75 -7.42
CA THR A 324 -13.68 23.93 -7.33
C THR A 324 -12.76 23.83 -6.12
N THR A 325 -11.67 24.60 -6.11
CA THR A 325 -10.80 24.73 -4.93
C THR A 325 -11.56 25.15 -3.67
N ALA A 326 -12.58 26.00 -3.79
CA ALA A 326 -13.37 26.43 -2.65
C ALA A 326 -14.23 25.28 -2.09
N GLU A 327 -14.86 24.48 -2.96
CA GLU A 327 -15.64 23.31 -2.54
C GLU A 327 -14.74 22.21 -1.96
N MET A 328 -13.57 21.97 -2.55
CA MET A 328 -12.58 20.99 -2.06
C MET A 328 -12.03 21.32 -0.66
N LYS A 329 -12.25 22.54 -0.17
CA LYS A 329 -11.87 23.00 1.17
C LYS A 329 -13.06 23.10 2.12
N GLN A 330 -14.21 22.51 1.78
CA GLN A 330 -15.40 22.50 2.62
C GLN A 330 -15.73 21.07 3.04
N GLN A 331 -15.85 20.81 4.35
CA GLN A 331 -16.15 19.48 4.87
C GLN A 331 -17.47 18.93 4.29
N ALA A 332 -18.46 19.81 4.06
CA ALA A 332 -19.76 19.46 3.50
C ALA A 332 -19.69 18.84 2.09
N THR A 333 -18.59 19.07 1.33
CA THR A 333 -18.39 18.42 0.02
C THR A 333 -18.16 16.92 0.15
N PHE A 334 -17.72 16.45 1.31
CA PHE A 334 -17.25 15.08 1.57
C PHE A 334 -18.23 14.33 2.48
N GLU A 335 -19.52 14.32 2.14
CA GLU A 335 -20.62 13.83 3.01
C GLU A 335 -20.43 12.39 3.54
N ASN A 336 -19.76 11.52 2.78
CA ASN A 336 -19.58 10.10 3.11
C ASN A 336 -18.17 9.77 3.65
N TRP A 337 -17.38 10.77 4.01
CA TRP A 337 -16.01 10.57 4.51
C TRP A 337 -15.98 10.52 6.04
N ASP A 338 -15.10 9.67 6.59
CA ASP A 338 -14.90 9.55 8.03
C ASP A 338 -13.94 10.65 8.54
N PHE A 339 -14.51 11.77 8.97
CA PHE A 339 -13.78 12.85 9.65
C PHE A 339 -13.55 12.61 11.15
N VAL A 340 -14.00 11.47 11.67
CA VAL A 340 -13.75 11.09 13.07
C VAL A 340 -12.41 10.39 13.18
N ASN A 341 -12.13 9.42 12.31
CA ASN A 341 -10.96 8.54 12.46
C ASN A 341 -9.93 8.63 11.32
N ILE A 342 -10.31 9.10 10.14
CA ILE A 342 -9.46 9.00 8.94
C ILE A 342 -9.00 10.36 8.48
N TRP A 343 -9.95 11.26 8.24
CA TRP A 343 -9.71 12.56 7.65
C TRP A 343 -9.83 13.68 8.68
N ALA A 344 -9.06 14.74 8.48
CA ALA A 344 -9.26 16.03 9.08
C ALA A 344 -9.29 17.10 7.97
N LEU A 345 -10.00 18.19 8.22
CA LEU A 345 -10.10 19.31 7.29
C LEU A 345 -10.36 20.58 8.11
N VAL A 346 -9.68 21.67 7.74
CA VAL A 346 -9.97 23.00 8.28
C VAL A 346 -10.76 23.76 7.23
N ASP A 347 -12.06 23.98 7.51
CA ASP A 347 -13.01 24.58 6.58
C ASP A 347 -12.48 25.89 5.99
N PHE A 348 -12.60 26.02 4.67
CA PHE A 348 -12.14 27.13 3.82
C PHE A 348 -10.62 27.34 3.79
N VAL A 349 -9.83 26.53 4.51
CA VAL A 349 -8.38 26.71 4.62
C VAL A 349 -7.62 25.55 3.95
N SER A 350 -7.87 24.31 4.38
CA SER A 350 -7.12 23.14 3.93
C SER A 350 -7.96 22.21 3.05
N TYR A 351 -7.30 21.44 2.19
CA TYR A 351 -7.88 20.20 1.64
C TYR A 351 -8.01 19.15 2.76
N PRO A 352 -8.78 18.06 2.56
CA PRO A 352 -8.79 16.94 3.50
C PRO A 352 -7.39 16.33 3.63
N TYR A 353 -6.94 16.08 4.86
CA TYR A 353 -5.65 15.46 5.12
C TYR A 353 -5.85 14.30 6.09
N LEU A 354 -5.03 13.26 5.95
CA LEU A 354 -5.12 12.08 6.82
C LEU A 354 -4.71 12.44 8.25
N GLN A 355 -5.39 11.89 9.26
CA GLN A 355 -5.08 12.23 10.65
C GLN A 355 -3.75 11.65 11.16
N TRP A 356 -3.25 10.57 10.53
CA TRP A 356 -2.00 9.92 10.94
C TRP A 356 -0.74 10.67 10.49
N GLN A 357 -0.84 11.56 9.51
CA GLN A 357 0.31 12.34 9.01
C GLN A 357 0.49 13.64 9.80
N PRO A 358 1.67 14.28 9.70
CA PRO A 358 1.86 15.63 10.25
C PRO A 358 0.85 16.63 9.66
N GLU A 359 0.36 17.55 10.48
CA GLU A 359 -0.56 18.60 10.00
C GLU A 359 0.08 19.41 8.86
N PRO A 360 -0.62 19.62 7.74
CA PRO A 360 -0.09 20.43 6.66
C PRO A 360 0.10 21.88 7.15
N PRO A 361 1.09 22.62 6.63
CA PRO A 361 1.30 24.01 7.04
C PRO A 361 0.06 24.85 6.72
N ILE A 362 -0.67 25.23 7.76
CA ILE A 362 -1.92 26.00 7.65
C ILE A 362 -1.57 27.49 7.63
N SER A 363 -1.80 28.16 6.50
CA SER A 363 -1.78 29.62 6.45
C SER A 363 -3.16 30.15 6.79
N VAL A 364 -3.37 30.56 8.04
CA VAL A 364 -4.59 31.29 8.41
C VAL A 364 -4.47 32.71 7.85
N PRO A 365 -5.41 33.20 7.03
CA PRO A 365 -5.45 34.60 6.68
C PRO A 365 -5.69 35.41 7.96
N VAL A 366 -4.69 36.21 8.35
CA VAL A 366 -4.84 37.17 9.44
C VAL A 366 -5.76 38.28 8.92
N PHE A 367 -7.05 38.19 9.24
CA PHE A 367 -7.96 39.30 8.97
C PHE A 367 -7.57 40.46 9.89
N SER A 368 -6.87 41.46 9.33
CA SER A 368 -6.69 42.75 9.99
C SER A 368 -8.07 43.34 10.25
N ILE A 369 -8.42 43.49 11.52
CA ILE A 369 -9.63 44.16 11.98
C ILE A 369 -9.44 45.68 11.79
N THR A 370 -9.37 46.11 10.55
CA THR A 370 -9.46 47.51 10.15
C THR A 370 -10.58 47.61 9.12
N GLY A 371 -11.83 47.49 9.56
CA GLY A 371 -12.97 47.89 8.71
C GLY A 371 -14.29 47.14 8.83
N LEU A 372 -14.47 46.14 9.70
CA LEU A 372 -15.80 45.56 9.91
C LEU A 372 -16.00 45.08 11.34
N VAL A 373 -16.80 45.84 12.08
CA VAL A 373 -17.36 45.48 13.39
C VAL A 373 -18.55 44.53 13.12
N VAL A 374 -18.71 43.50 13.98
CA VAL A 374 -19.79 42.46 14.01
C VAL A 374 -19.62 41.37 12.92
N VAL A 375 -19.35 40.08 13.16
CA VAL A 375 -20.07 39.05 13.96
C VAL A 375 -19.09 37.91 14.35
N ILE A 376 -18.26 38.06 15.40
CA ILE A 376 -17.54 36.90 16.02
C ILE A 376 -17.81 36.82 17.54
N GLY A 377 -18.66 37.70 18.08
CA GLY A 377 -19.07 37.66 19.49
C GLY A 377 -20.19 36.67 19.83
N MET A 378 -20.91 36.09 18.86
CA MET A 378 -22.09 35.26 19.15
C MET A 378 -21.81 33.75 19.28
N MET A 379 -20.72 33.20 18.75
CA MET A 379 -20.43 31.76 18.94
C MET A 379 -19.76 31.45 20.29
N CYS A 380 -19.02 32.40 20.88
CA CYS A 380 -18.40 32.18 22.20
C CYS A 380 -19.38 32.36 23.38
N ILE A 381 -20.48 33.11 23.22
CA ILE A 381 -21.47 33.28 24.28
C ILE A 381 -22.46 32.10 24.37
N VAL A 382 -22.75 31.43 23.24
CA VAL A 382 -23.61 30.23 23.25
C VAL A 382 -22.92 29.04 23.94
N LEU A 383 -21.60 28.89 23.82
CA LEU A 383 -20.84 27.88 24.58
C LEU A 383 -20.69 28.23 26.08
N ALA A 384 -20.58 29.51 26.44
CA ALA A 384 -20.47 29.92 27.84
C ALA A 384 -21.79 29.73 28.63
N VAL A 385 -22.96 29.91 27.98
CA VAL A 385 -24.27 29.69 28.64
C VAL A 385 -24.62 28.19 28.72
N ALA A 386 -24.19 27.36 27.76
CA ALA A 386 -24.41 25.92 27.79
C ALA A 386 -23.60 25.18 28.88
N VAL A 387 -22.39 25.67 29.23
CA VAL A 387 -21.55 25.07 30.27
C VAL A 387 -21.97 25.49 31.69
N SER A 388 -22.62 26.65 31.87
CA SER A 388 -23.07 27.11 33.21
C SER A 388 -24.39 26.49 33.71
N ARG A 389 -25.19 25.85 32.84
CA ARG A 389 -26.44 25.17 33.24
C ARG A 389 -26.28 23.68 33.58
N ARG A 390 -25.08 23.10 33.49
CA ARG A 390 -24.78 21.71 33.94
C ARG A 390 -24.13 21.61 35.32
N ARG A 391 -24.03 22.73 36.05
CA ARG A 391 -23.61 22.77 37.47
C ARG A 391 -24.58 23.59 38.31
N ARG A 392 -25.83 23.15 38.39
CA ARG A 392 -26.73 23.32 39.55
C ARG A 392 -27.68 22.15 39.63
#